data_AF-A0A8S9GBS5-F1
#
_entry.id   AF-A0A8S9GBS5-F1
#
_cell.length_a   1.000
_cell.length_b   1.000
_cell.length_c   1.000
_cell.angle_alpha   90.00
_cell.angle_beta   90.00
_cell.angle_gamma   90.00
#
_symmetry.space_group_name_H-M   'P 1'
#
loop_
_entity.id
_entity.type
_entity.pdbx_description
1 polymer ?
#
loop_
_entity_poly.entity_id
_entity_poly.type
_entity_poly.pdbx_seq_one_letter_code
_entity_poly.pdbx_strand_id
1 'polypeptide(L)'
;MNIHWTLAVISIKERKFQYLDSYKGREPRILDALGRYFVDEVRDKNEVDVDVSQWRQEFVQDLPEQSNGFDCGMFMLKYMDFYSRGLDLCFTEEHMAYFRVRTAKEILQLRAE
;
A
#
# COMPACT_ATOMS: atom_id res chain seq x y z
N MET A 1 20.42 6.39 -8.49
CA MET A 1 19.43 5.28 -8.52
C MET A 1 19.10 4.97 -7.08
N ASN A 2 17.93 5.37 -6.58
CA ASN A 2 17.48 4.95 -5.26
C ASN A 2 16.29 4.02 -5.49
N ILE A 3 16.48 2.73 -5.22
CA ILE A 3 15.43 1.73 -5.34
C ILE A 3 14.50 1.96 -4.15
N HIS A 4 13.25 2.30 -4.43
CA HIS A 4 12.26 2.67 -3.42
C HIS A 4 11.01 1.82 -3.59
N TRP A 5 10.49 1.37 -2.45
CA TRP A 5 9.29 0.53 -2.40
C TRP A 5 8.10 1.37 -1.93
N THR A 6 7.00 1.32 -2.68
CA THR A 6 5.75 2.02 -2.37
C THR A 6 4.55 1.10 -2.51
N LEU A 7 3.43 1.45 -1.90
CA LEU A 7 2.20 0.65 -1.93
C LEU A 7 1.07 1.41 -2.64
N ALA A 8 0.37 0.73 -3.55
CA ALA A 8 -0.88 1.20 -4.11
C ALA A 8 -2.02 0.28 -3.68
N VAL A 9 -3.17 0.84 -3.29
CA VAL A 9 -4.31 0.11 -2.72
C VAL A 9 -5.57 0.40 -3.53
N ILE A 10 -6.30 -0.65 -3.92
CA ILE A 10 -7.66 -0.56 -4.44
C ILE A 10 -8.62 -0.82 -3.29
N SER A 11 -9.35 0.21 -2.84
CA SER A 11 -10.41 0.04 -1.86
C SER A 11 -11.76 0.02 -2.56
N ILE A 12 -12.26 -1.18 -2.85
CA ILE A 12 -13.54 -1.38 -3.53
C ILE A 12 -14.70 -0.88 -2.68
N LYS A 13 -14.67 -1.17 -1.36
CA LYS A 13 -15.70 -0.75 -0.41
C LYS A 13 -15.83 0.76 -0.33
N GLU A 14 -14.70 1.48 -0.26
CA GLU A 14 -14.67 2.94 -0.13
C GLU A 14 -14.62 3.67 -1.49
N ARG A 15 -14.62 2.91 -2.59
CA ARG A 15 -14.51 3.37 -3.99
C ARG A 15 -13.37 4.37 -4.18
N LYS A 16 -12.15 3.93 -3.85
CA LYS A 16 -10.96 4.77 -3.98
C LYS A 16 -9.70 3.98 -4.32
N PHE A 17 -8.78 4.67 -4.98
CA PHE A 17 -7.40 4.25 -5.22
C PHE A 17 -6.49 5.08 -4.34
N GLN A 18 -5.57 4.42 -3.64
CA GLN A 18 -4.67 5.10 -2.70
C GLN A 18 -3.22 4.80 -3.02
N TYR A 19 -2.36 5.81 -2.88
CA TYR A 19 -0.91 5.68 -2.97
C TYR A 19 -0.30 6.00 -1.61
N LEU A 20 0.53 5.08 -1.12
CA LEU A 20 1.23 5.17 0.16
C LEU A 20 2.72 5.11 -0.09
N ASP A 21 3.40 6.14 0.39
CA ASP A 21 4.82 6.33 0.24
C ASP A 21 5.38 6.90 1.55
N SER A 22 6.36 6.20 2.13
CA SER A 22 7.06 6.57 3.36
C SER A 22 7.95 7.81 3.22
N TYR A 23 8.16 8.31 2.00
CA TYR A 23 8.73 9.63 1.69
C TYR A 23 7.68 10.65 1.23
N LYS A 24 6.38 10.32 1.33
CA LYS A 24 5.27 11.18 0.90
C LYS A 24 5.31 11.57 -0.58
N GLY A 25 5.95 10.75 -1.42
CA GLY A 25 5.95 10.92 -2.85
C GLY A 25 4.54 10.82 -3.45
N ARG A 26 4.41 11.35 -4.66
CA ARG A 26 3.16 11.33 -5.43
C ARG A 26 3.47 10.88 -6.85
N GLU A 27 2.80 9.82 -7.29
CA GLU A 27 2.91 9.31 -8.64
C GLU A 27 1.51 9.00 -9.21
N PRO A 28 0.84 10.00 -9.82
CA PRO A 28 -0.53 9.84 -10.33
C PRO A 28 -0.68 8.75 -11.38
N ARG A 29 0.37 8.52 -12.18
CA ARG A 29 0.34 7.50 -13.24
C ARG A 29 0.11 6.10 -12.69
N ILE A 30 0.54 5.82 -11.46
CA ILE A 30 0.29 4.54 -10.80
C ILE A 30 -1.20 4.36 -10.52
N LEU A 31 -1.90 5.39 -10.02
CA LEU A 31 -3.33 5.29 -9.71
C LEU A 31 -4.19 5.23 -10.98
N ASP A 32 -3.80 5.95 -12.03
CA ASP A 32 -4.46 5.86 -13.34
C ASP A 32 -4.31 4.44 -13.95
N ALA A 33 -3.09 3.89 -13.89
CA ALA A 33 -2.83 2.53 -14.36
C ALA A 33 -3.60 1.49 -13.54
N LEU A 34 -3.69 1.68 -12.22
CA LEU A 34 -4.42 0.79 -11.32
C LEU A 34 -5.94 0.83 -11.57
N GLY A 35 -6.49 2.02 -11.83
CA GLY A 35 -7.90 2.18 -12.20
C GLY A 35 -8.21 1.50 -13.54
N ARG A 36 -7.35 1.68 -14.54
CA ARG A 36 -7.49 0.98 -15.83
C ARG A 36 -7.41 -0.54 -15.66
N TYR A 37 -6.40 -1.02 -14.92
CA TYR A 37 -6.25 -2.44 -14.63
C TYR A 37 -7.51 -3.02 -14.00
N PHE A 38 -8.09 -2.35 -13.00
CA PHE A 38 -9.29 -2.83 -12.33
C PHE A 38 -10.49 -2.94 -13.28
N VAL A 39 -10.71 -1.93 -14.13
CA VAL A 39 -11.79 -1.97 -15.13
C VAL A 39 -11.58 -3.11 -16.13
N ASP A 40 -10.36 -3.23 -16.67
CA ASP A 40 -10.03 -4.26 -17.65
C ASP A 40 -10.15 -5.67 -17.05
N GLU A 41 -9.71 -5.88 -15.81
CA GLU A 41 -9.79 -7.17 -15.09
C GLU A 41 -11.25 -7.56 -14.77
N VAL A 42 -12.07 -6.61 -14.30
CA VAL A 42 -13.48 -6.90 -14.00
C VAL A 42 -14.25 -7.28 -15.27
N ARG A 43 -14.00 -6.57 -16.38
CA ARG A 43 -14.61 -6.88 -17.68
C ARG A 43 -14.18 -8.26 -18.18
N ASP A 44 -12.89 -8.59 -18.10
CA ASP A 44 -12.37 -9.89 -18.54
C ASP A 44 -12.93 -11.07 -17.73
N LYS A 45 -13.04 -10.92 -16.40
CA LYS A 45 -13.43 -12.04 -15.52
C LYS A 45 -14.92 -12.20 -15.29
N ASN A 46 -15.69 -11.11 -15.40
CA ASN A 46 -17.11 -11.10 -15.03
C ASN A 46 -18.04 -10.63 -16.15
N GLU A 47 -17.50 -10.17 -17.28
CA GLU A 47 -18.29 -9.58 -18.39
C GLU A 47 -19.13 -8.37 -17.94
N VAL A 48 -18.66 -7.64 -16.92
CA VAL A 48 -19.31 -6.44 -16.38
C VAL A 48 -18.45 -5.21 -16.67
N ASP A 49 -19.08 -4.17 -17.20
CA ASP A 49 -18.48 -2.84 -17.28
C ASP A 49 -18.68 -2.10 -15.95
N VAL A 50 -17.56 -1.65 -15.36
CA VAL A 50 -17.56 -0.84 -14.13
C VAL A 50 -17.06 0.56 -14.44
N ASP A 51 -17.77 1.57 -13.95
CA ASP A 51 -17.31 2.96 -14.01
C ASP A 51 -16.57 3.34 -12.73
N VAL A 52 -15.30 3.71 -12.89
CA VAL A 52 -14.42 4.19 -11.82
C VAL A 52 -14.14 5.69 -11.90
N SER A 53 -14.79 6.42 -12.80
CA SER A 53 -14.59 7.87 -12.99
C SER A 53 -14.87 8.69 -11.73
N GLN A 54 -15.78 8.22 -10.88
CA GLN A 54 -16.13 8.85 -9.61
C GLN A 54 -15.32 8.32 -8.42
N TRP A 55 -14.41 7.37 -8.62
CA TRP A 55 -13.60 6.84 -7.53
C TRP A 55 -12.53 7.86 -7.16
N ARG A 56 -12.31 8.05 -5.86
CA ARG A 56 -11.34 9.01 -5.37
C ARG A 56 -9.92 8.49 -5.61
N GLN A 57 -9.02 9.37 -6.04
CA GLN A 57 -7.58 9.11 -6.01
C GLN A 57 -6.98 9.85 -4.81
N GLU A 58 -6.31 9.12 -3.91
CA GLU A 58 -5.75 9.67 -2.68
C GLU A 58 -4.25 9.38 -2.59
N PHE A 59 -3.43 10.43 -2.50
CA PHE A 59 -2.04 10.31 -2.05
C PHE A 59 -2.04 10.49 -0.54
N VAL A 60 -1.86 9.42 0.21
CA VAL A 60 -2.00 9.47 1.67
C VAL A 60 -0.79 10.22 2.23
N GLN A 61 -1.04 11.27 3.01
CA GLN A 61 0.02 12.13 3.58
C GLN A 61 0.15 11.94 5.09
N ASP A 62 -0.90 11.43 5.74
CA ASP A 62 -0.90 11.08 7.15
C ASP A 62 -0.43 9.63 7.30
N LEU A 63 0.88 9.42 7.18
CA LEU A 63 1.54 8.13 7.25
C LEU A 63 2.80 8.26 8.14
N PRO A 64 3.19 7.19 8.86
CA PRO A 64 4.53 7.08 9.42
C PRO A 64 5.60 7.26 8.34
N GLU A 65 6.57 8.15 8.54
CA GLU A 65 7.62 8.47 7.57
C GLU A 65 8.94 7.74 7.89
N GLN A 66 9.73 7.49 6.84
CA GLN A 66 11.10 7.01 7.00
C GLN A 66 12.10 8.16 6.88
N SER A 67 13.19 8.13 7.65
CA SER A 67 14.32 9.06 7.51
C SER A 67 15.56 8.42 6.88
N ASN A 68 15.63 7.08 6.83
CA ASN A 68 16.73 6.34 6.19
C ASN A 68 16.37 5.82 4.79
N GLY A 69 17.34 5.25 4.05
CA GLY A 69 17.18 4.77 2.67
C GLY A 69 16.92 3.26 2.49
N PHE A 70 16.71 2.50 3.56
CA PHE A 70 16.67 1.03 3.51
C PHE A 70 15.41 0.41 4.14
N ASP A 71 14.61 1.18 4.89
CA ASP A 71 13.37 0.73 5.53
C ASP A 71 12.12 0.82 4.67
N CYS A 72 12.15 1.39 3.46
CA CYS A 72 10.96 1.55 2.60
C CYS A 72 10.16 0.27 2.40
N GLY A 73 10.82 -0.88 2.23
CA GLY A 73 10.15 -2.17 2.15
C GLY A 73 9.43 -2.57 3.45
N MET A 74 10.00 -2.25 4.61
CA MET A 74 9.36 -2.51 5.91
C MET A 74 8.17 -1.60 6.17
N PHE A 75 8.26 -0.31 5.81
CA PHE A 75 7.12 0.60 5.85
C PHE A 75 5.99 0.09 4.94
N MET A 76 6.30 -0.28 3.70
CA MET A 76 5.32 -0.86 2.77
C MET A 76 4.62 -2.10 3.35
N LEU A 77 5.38 -3.04 3.94
CA LEU A 77 4.81 -4.23 4.57
C LEU A 77 3.89 -3.87 5.75
N LYS A 78 4.26 -2.89 6.57
CA LYS A 78 3.44 -2.49 7.72
C LYS A 78 2.24 -1.65 7.32
N TYR A 79 2.33 -0.84 6.28
CA TYR A 79 1.14 -0.23 5.68
C TYR A 79 0.14 -1.30 5.24
N MET A 80 0.60 -2.32 4.51
CA MET A 80 -0.25 -3.41 4.03
C MET A 80 -0.89 -4.19 5.18
N ASP A 81 -0.11 -4.53 6.21
CA ASP A 81 -0.56 -5.26 7.39
C ASP A 81 -1.73 -4.54 8.09
N PHE A 82 -1.55 -3.26 8.41
CA PHE A 82 -2.57 -2.46 9.08
C PHE A 82 -3.79 -2.17 8.19
N TYR A 83 -3.57 -1.80 6.91
CA TYR A 83 -4.67 -1.54 5.97
C TYR A 83 -5.54 -2.77 5.75
N SER A 84 -4.93 -3.96 5.64
CA SER A 84 -5.67 -5.21 5.43
C SER A 84 -6.59 -5.57 6.61
N ARG A 85 -6.23 -5.10 7.82
CA ARG A 85 -7.01 -5.31 9.06
C ARG A 85 -7.94 -4.14 9.39
N GLY A 86 -7.93 -3.06 8.59
CA GLY A 86 -8.70 -1.84 8.87
C GLY A 86 -8.24 -1.10 10.13
N LEU A 87 -6.95 -1.16 10.45
CA LEU A 87 -6.35 -0.54 11.63
C LEU A 87 -5.64 0.77 11.28
N ASP A 88 -5.60 1.70 12.23
CA ASP A 88 -4.83 2.94 12.14
C ASP A 88 -3.32 2.67 12.23
N LEU A 89 -2.53 3.42 11.46
CA LEU A 89 -1.07 3.26 11.39
C LEU A 89 -0.37 3.77 12.65
N CYS A 90 -0.40 2.96 13.70
CA CYS A 90 0.17 3.27 15.02
C CYS A 90 1.61 2.76 15.16
N PHE A 91 2.53 3.19 14.29
CA PHE A 91 3.95 2.89 14.42
C PHE A 91 4.84 4.04 13.93
N THR A 92 6.12 4.02 14.29
CA THR A 92 7.15 4.98 13.86
C THR A 92 8.37 4.23 13.35
N GLU A 93 9.37 4.97 12.85
CA GLU A 93 10.66 4.42 12.41
C GLU A 93 11.39 3.64 13.52
N GLU A 94 11.21 4.01 14.80
CA GLU A 94 11.85 3.34 15.93
C GLU A 94 11.50 1.84 16.03
N HIS A 95 10.34 1.44 15.49
CA HIS A 95 9.91 0.04 15.48
C HIS A 95 10.52 -0.79 14.35
N MET A 96 11.21 -0.19 13.36
CA MET A 96 11.66 -0.91 12.16
C MET A 96 12.63 -2.04 12.46
N ALA A 97 13.54 -1.85 13.43
CA ALA A 97 14.47 -2.89 13.86
C ALA A 97 13.73 -4.13 14.41
N TYR A 98 12.71 -3.91 15.25
CA TYR A 98 11.85 -4.97 15.76
C TYR A 98 11.06 -5.63 14.64
N PHE A 99 10.44 -4.83 13.75
CA PHE A 99 9.63 -5.36 12.65
C PHE A 99 10.43 -6.20 11.68
N ARG A 100 11.70 -5.89 11.43
CA ARG A 100 12.59 -6.72 10.59
C ARG A 100 12.77 -8.13 11.17
N VAL A 101 13.10 -8.22 12.46
CA VAL A 101 13.27 -9.51 13.14
C VAL A 101 11.95 -10.27 13.21
N ARG A 102 10.85 -9.56 13.53
CA ARG A 102 9.51 -10.14 13.58
C ARG A 102 9.08 -10.70 12.22
N THR A 103 9.23 -9.94 11.13
CA THR A 103 8.86 -10.39 9.79
C THR A 103 9.70 -11.58 9.34
N ALA A 104 11.00 -11.65 9.68
CA ALA A 104 11.80 -12.84 9.44
C ALA A 104 11.25 -14.08 10.18
N LYS A 105 10.84 -13.93 11.44
CA LYS A 105 10.17 -14.99 12.21
C LYS A 105 8.85 -15.41 11.55
N GLU A 106 8.00 -14.45 11.18
CA GLU A 106 6.69 -14.69 10.53
C GLU A 106 6.84 -15.47 9.22
N ILE A 107 7.85 -15.15 8.40
CA ILE A 107 8.19 -15.87 7.17
C ILE A 107 8.64 -17.31 7.48
N LEU A 108 9.56 -17.49 8.43
CA LEU A 108 10.07 -18.83 8.79
C LEU A 108 8.96 -19.73 9.37
N GLN A 109 7.96 -19.14 10.01
CA GLN A 109 6.83 -19.86 10.58
C GLN A 109 5.63 -19.97 9.62
N LEU A 110 5.70 -19.34 8.45
CA LEU A 110 4.59 -19.21 7.50
C LEU A 110 3.30 -18.69 8.16
N ARG A 111 3.45 -17.79 9.13
CA ARG A 111 2.34 -17.26 9.94
C ARG A 111 2.62 -15.82 10.36
N ALA A 112 1.71 -14.92 9.99
CA ALA A 112 1.67 -13.57 10.54
C ALA A 112 0.93 -13.58 11.89
N GLU A 113 1.48 -12.88 12.89
CA GLU A 113 0.86 -12.67 14.21
C GLU A 113 0.21 -11.28 14.28
#